data_AF-A0A7C6BQ45-F1
#
_entry.id   AF-A0A7C6BQ45-F1
#
_cell.length_a   1.000
_cell.length_b   1.000
_cell.length_c   1.000
_cell.angle_alpha   90.00
_cell.angle_beta   90.00
_cell.angle_gamma   90.00
#
_symmetry.space_group_name_H-M   'P 1'
#
loop_
_entity.id
_entity.type
_entity.pdbx_description
1 polymer ?
#
loop_
_entity_poly.entity_id
_entity_poly.type
_entity_poly.pdbx_seq_one_letter_code
_entity_poly.pdbx_strand_id
1 'polypeptide(L)'
;QYTSTAYFKLTKKYDITPSMSRRGNPYDNASAENFFSILKTECVNRVKIQSYEEARKLIDDYIFFYNHQRIQTKTKLTPLELRCQFST
;
A
#
# COMPACT_ATOMS: atom_id res chain seq x y z
N GLN A 1 14.52 5.54 8.92
CA GLN A 1 14.73 4.11 9.26
C GLN A 1 13.68 3.67 10.29
N TYR A 2 12.98 2.56 10.07
CA TYR A 2 11.93 2.02 10.96
C TYR A 2 12.47 1.50 12.31
N THR A 3 13.79 1.46 12.47
CA THR A 3 14.49 1.12 13.73
C THR A 3 14.90 2.35 14.54
N SER A 4 14.58 3.56 14.07
CA SER A 4 14.96 4.80 14.77
C SER A 4 14.18 5.01 16.06
N THR A 5 14.83 5.62 17.05
CA THR A 5 14.21 5.99 18.33
C THR A 5 13.05 6.97 18.16
N ALA A 6 13.14 7.88 17.18
CA ALA A 6 12.07 8.81 16.84
C ALA A 6 10.80 8.07 16.35
N TYR A 7 10.97 7.07 15.48
CA TYR A 7 9.86 6.25 14.99
C TYR A 7 9.18 5.48 16.14
N PHE A 8 9.96 4.85 17.03
CA PHE A 8 9.42 4.09 18.15
C PHE A 8 8.67 4.96 19.17
N LYS A 9 9.15 6.18 19.42
CA LYS A 9 8.43 7.16 20.25
C LYS A 9 7.09 7.55 19.62
N LEU A 10 7.06 7.72 18.29
CA LEU A 10 5.85 8.06 17.56
C LEU A 10 4.82 6.93 17.60
N THR A 11 5.23 5.69 17.38
CA THR A 11 4.30 4.53 17.42
C THR A 11 3.70 4.36 18.81
N LYS A 12 4.52 4.51 19.87
CA LYS A 12 4.03 4.51 21.25
C LYS A 12 3.04 5.63 21.55
N LYS A 13 3.22 6.82 20.98
CA LYS A 13 2.30 7.95 21.16
C LYS A 13 0.90 7.67 20.57
N TYR A 14 0.81 6.85 19.52
CA TYR A 14 -0.43 6.52 18.83
C TYR A 14 -0.95 5.11 19.16
N ASP A 15 -0.44 4.48 20.22
CA ASP A 15 -0.80 3.10 20.61
C ASP A 15 -0.64 2.06 19.48
N ILE A 16 0.31 2.31 18.57
CA ILE A 16 0.66 1.40 17.49
C ILE A 16 1.75 0.46 17.99
N THR A 17 1.50 -0.85 17.90
CA THR A 17 2.52 -1.88 18.16
C THR A 17 3.33 -2.14 16.89
N PRO A 18 4.61 -1.75 16.82
CA PRO A 18 5.43 -2.03 15.65
C PRO A 18 5.75 -3.52 15.58
N SER A 19 5.32 -4.18 14.51
CA SER A 19 5.73 -5.55 14.17
C SER A 19 6.84 -5.48 13.12
N MET A 20 8.08 -5.72 13.54
CA MET A 20 9.20 -5.87 12.61
C MET A 20 9.46 -7.37 12.42
N SER A 21 9.28 -7.85 11.19
CA SER A 21 9.58 -9.23 10.86
C SER A 21 11.07 -9.52 11.08
N ARG A 22 11.40 -10.76 11.47
CA ARG A 22 12.81 -11.17 11.60
C ARG A 22 13.50 -11.01 10.24
N ARG A 23 14.78 -10.64 10.27
CA ARG A 23 15.61 -10.55 9.07
C ARG A 23 15.51 -11.87 8.29
N GLY A 24 15.09 -11.80 7.04
CA GLY A 24 14.90 -12.98 6.18
C GLY A 24 13.48 -13.53 6.09
N ASN A 25 12.45 -12.83 6.59
CA ASN A 25 11.05 -13.19 6.33
C ASN A 25 10.40 -12.28 5.26
N PRO A 26 10.51 -12.59 3.96
CA PRO A 26 9.95 -11.78 2.88
C PRO A 26 8.42 -11.87 2.79
N TYR A 27 7.79 -12.89 3.38
CA TYR A 27 6.35 -13.11 3.26
C TYR A 27 5.53 -11.97 3.85
N ASP A 28 5.99 -11.37 4.95
CA ASP A 28 5.31 -10.24 5.60
C ASP A 28 5.31 -8.99 4.70
N ASN A 29 6.29 -8.87 3.79
CA ASN A 29 6.39 -7.76 2.84
C ASN A 29 5.75 -8.08 1.47
N ALA A 30 5.42 -9.34 1.20
CA ALA A 30 4.98 -9.79 -0.12
C ALA A 30 3.75 -9.03 -0.64
N SER A 31 2.79 -8.70 0.25
CA SER A 31 1.61 -7.91 -0.12
C SER A 31 1.97 -6.49 -0.58
N ALA A 32 2.90 -5.84 0.11
CA ALA A 32 3.37 -4.51 -0.27
C ALA A 32 4.18 -4.56 -1.57
N GLU A 33 5.08 -5.53 -1.71
CA GLU A 33 5.87 -5.74 -2.93
C GLU A 33 4.99 -5.97 -4.15
N ASN A 34 3.95 -6.81 -4.01
CA ASN A 34 2.99 -7.06 -5.07
C ASN A 34 2.27 -5.77 -5.48
N PHE A 35 1.75 -5.00 -4.52
CA PHE A 35 1.10 -3.73 -4.81
C PHE A 35 2.03 -2.76 -5.56
N PHE A 36 3.28 -2.59 -5.10
CA PHE A 36 4.23 -1.69 -5.75
C PHE A 36 4.66 -2.17 -7.15
N SER A 37 4.76 -3.48 -7.36
CA SER A 37 5.05 -4.06 -8.68
C SER A 37 3.94 -3.72 -9.68
N ILE A 38 2.68 -3.90 -9.26
CA ILE A 38 1.50 -3.59 -10.06
C ILE A 38 1.42 -2.07 -10.33
N LEU A 39 1.53 -1.23 -9.29
CA LEU A 39 1.51 0.23 -9.44
C LEU A 39 2.53 0.72 -10.47
N LYS A 40 3.77 0.22 -10.39
CA LYS A 40 4.82 0.62 -11.34
C LYS A 40 4.49 0.16 -12.76
N THR A 41 4.07 -1.08 -12.93
CA THR A 41 3.86 -1.70 -14.25
C THR A 41 2.61 -1.17 -14.96
N GLU A 42 1.53 -0.95 -14.22
CA GLU A 42 0.25 -0.53 -14.77
C GLU A 42 0.11 1.00 -14.86
N CYS A 43 0.81 1.76 -14.02
CA CYS A 43 0.64 3.21 -13.93
C CYS A 43 1.94 3.96 -14.24
N VAL A 44 2.95 3.89 -13.37
CA VAL A 44 4.13 4.76 -13.43
C VAL A 44 4.94 4.57 -14.72
N ASN A 45 5.17 3.34 -15.15
CA ASN A 45 5.98 3.04 -16.34
C ASN A 45 5.28 3.42 -17.65
N ARG A 46 3.99 3.77 -17.62
CA ARG A 46 3.19 4.11 -18.80
C ARG A 46 3.05 5.61 -19.03
N VAL A 47 3.51 6.44 -18.08
CA VAL A 47 3.34 7.89 -18.11
C VAL A 47 4.69 8.58 -17.96
N LYS A 48 4.95 9.59 -18.80
CA LYS A 48 6.10 10.49 -18.61
C LYS A 48 5.72 11.58 -17.61
N ILE A 49 6.02 11.34 -16.34
CA ILE A 49 5.79 12.28 -15.24
C ILE A 49 6.78 13.44 -15.35
N GLN A 50 6.27 14.67 -15.38
CA GLN A 50 7.05 15.89 -15.58
C GLN A 50 7.23 16.69 -14.29
N SER A 51 6.38 16.48 -13.28
CA SER A 51 6.46 17.16 -11.99
C SER A 51 6.11 16.26 -10.81
N TYR A 52 6.51 16.69 -9.61
CA TYR A 52 6.12 16.00 -8.38
C TYR A 52 4.60 16.02 -8.16
N GLU A 53 3.93 17.13 -8.51
CA GLU A 53 2.48 17.29 -8.36
C GLU A 53 1.73 16.35 -9.30
N GLU A 54 2.21 16.18 -10.53
CA GLU A 54 1.68 15.21 -11.48
C GLU A 54 1.86 13.77 -10.95
N ALA A 55 3.05 13.46 -10.41
CA ALA A 55 3.33 12.17 -9.79
C ALA A 55 2.36 11.89 -8.64
N ARG A 56 2.16 12.89 -7.77
CA ARG A 56 1.28 12.83 -6.60
C ARG A 56 -0.14 12.51 -7.03
N LYS A 57 -0.70 13.31 -7.96
CA LYS A 57 -2.05 13.14 -8.46
C LYS A 57 -2.22 11.78 -9.14
N LEU A 58 -1.28 11.38 -9.99
CA LEU A 58 -1.32 10.09 -10.68
C LEU A 58 -1.35 8.91 -9.70
N ILE A 59 -0.51 8.95 -8.66
CA ILE A 59 -0.47 7.91 -7.62
C ILE A 59 -1.76 7.91 -6.80
N ASP A 60 -2.27 9.09 -6.40
CA ASP A 60 -3.51 9.22 -5.64
C ASP A 60 -4.71 8.67 -6.43
N ASP A 61 -4.83 9.02 -7.71
CA ASP A 61 -5.86 8.52 -8.62
C ASP A 61 -5.77 6.99 -8.77
N TYR A 62 -4.56 6.44 -8.92
CA TYR A 62 -4.37 4.99 -9.03
C TYR A 62 -4.70 4.25 -7.73
N ILE A 63 -4.33 4.79 -6.57
CA ILE A 63 -4.68 4.21 -5.26
C ILE A 63 -6.20 4.17 -5.09
N PHE A 64 -6.89 5.23 -5.51
CA PHE A 64 -8.35 5.26 -5.48
C PHE A 64 -8.95 4.17 -6.37
N PHE A 65 -8.52 4.09 -7.64
CA PHE A 65 -8.93 3.04 -8.58
C PHE A 65 -8.68 1.63 -8.01
N TYR A 66 -7.47 1.39 -7.50
CA TYR A 66 -7.07 0.09 -6.98
C TYR A 66 -7.97 -0.37 -5.83
N ASN A 67 -8.33 0.53 -4.90
CA ASN A 67 -9.11 0.15 -3.72
C ASN A 67 -10.63 0.13 -3.97
N HIS A 68 -11.15 1.01 -4.83
CA HIS A 68 -12.59 1.24 -4.98
C HIS A 68 -13.19 0.70 -6.27
N GLN A 69 -12.38 0.37 -7.27
CA GLN A 69 -12.87 0.02 -8.61
C GLN A 69 -12.28 -1.28 -9.16
N ARG A 70 -11.05 -1.64 -8.76
CA ARG A 70 -10.40 -2.87 -9.23
C ARG A 70 -11.05 -4.11 -8.62
N ILE A 71 -11.77 -4.88 -9.44
CA ILE A 71 -12.30 -6.18 -9.05
C ILE A 71 -11.17 -7.21 -8.93
N GLN A 72 -11.08 -7.87 -7.78
CA GLN A 72 -10.14 -8.95 -7.55
C GLN A 72 -10.71 -10.27 -8.10
N THR A 73 -9.95 -10.96 -8.95
CA THR A 73 -10.40 -12.19 -9.62
C THR A 73 -10.85 -13.28 -8.64
N LYS A 74 -10.21 -13.38 -7.47
CA LYS A 74 -10.45 -14.40 -6.45
C LYS A 74 -11.77 -14.18 -5.70
N THR A 75 -12.07 -12.94 -5.30
CA THR A 75 -13.22 -12.60 -4.45
C THR A 75 -14.40 -12.05 -5.25
N LYS A 76 -14.17 -11.63 -6.49
CA LYS A 76 -15.13 -10.90 -7.36
C LYS A 76 -15.58 -9.56 -6.76
N LEU A 77 -14.80 -9.02 -5.83
CA LEU A 77 -15.06 -7.76 -5.13
C LEU A 77 -13.87 -6.83 -5.27
N THR A 78 -14.11 -5.54 -5.07
CA THR A 78 -13.05 -4.55 -4.84
C THR A 78 -12.40 -4.78 -3.47
N PRO A 79 -11.14 -4.33 -3.26
CA PRO A 79 -10.49 -4.42 -1.95
C PRO A 79 -11.31 -3.77 -0.82
N LEU A 80 -11.97 -2.65 -1.09
CA LEU A 80 -12.82 -1.99 -0.10
C LEU A 80 -14.04 -2.83 0.27
N GLU A 81 -14.78 -3.34 -0.73
CA GLU A 81 -15.96 -4.18 -0.48
C GLU A 81 -15.60 -5.42 0.34
N LEU A 82 -14.49 -6.08 -0.01
CA LEU A 82 -13.98 -7.21 0.75
C LEU A 82 -13.69 -6.83 2.20
N ARG A 83 -13.05 -5.69 2.44
CA ARG A 83 -12.74 -5.20 3.80
C ARG A 83 -14.01 -4.93 4.61
N CYS A 84 -15.04 -4.33 3.99
CA CYS A 84 -16.31 -4.05 4.65
C CYS A 84 -17.01 -5.33 5.14
N GLN A 85 -16.82 -6.47 4.47
CA GLN A 85 -17.39 -7.76 4.90
C GLN A 85 -16.76 -8.31 6.19
N PHE A 86 -15.50 -7.98 6.49
CA PHE A 86 -14.79 -8.44 7.69
C PHE A 86 -14.82 -7.43 8.85
N SER A 87 -15.47 -6.28 8.66
CA SER A 87 -15.51 -5.21 9.67
C SER A 87 -16.69 -5.38 10.66
N THR A 88 -17.10 -6.62 10.92
CA THR A 88 -18.17 -7.00 11.87
C THR A 88 -17.54 -7.57 13.14
#